data_AF-A0A7Y2NVH5-F1
#
_entry.id   AF-A0A7Y2NVH5-F1
#
_cell.length_a   1.000
_cell.length_b   1.000
_cell.length_c   1.000
_cell.angle_alpha   90.00
_cell.angle_beta   90.00
_cell.angle_gamma   90.00
#
_symmetry.space_group_name_H-M   'P 1'
#
loop_
_entity.id
_entity.type
_entity.pdbx_description
1 polymer ?
#
loop_
_entity_poly.entity_id
_entity_poly.type
_entity_poly.pdbx_seq_one_letter_code
_entity_poly.pdbx_strand_id
1 'polypeptide(L)'
;MTVLAKYQRLEAEAIWRPDPEDQRRDVIVSIGDATLTIGAPNGTAISHWSLPAIERRNPGQRPALFTPGADTPETLEMADDEMIEAIEAVLKAIHRQPGQSGRLRALLIALPVLAVVLAAAMWLPGAITRYTASLVPEGARAEIGTRLRDEVRRLTG
;
A
#
# COMPACT_ATOMS: atom_id res chain seq x y z
N MET A 1 13.77 -12.25 6.43
CA MET A 1 15.02 -11.53 6.72
C MET A 1 14.91 -10.14 6.10
N THR A 2 14.98 -9.07 6.89
CA THR A 2 14.97 -7.69 6.39
C THR A 2 16.37 -7.31 5.91
N VAL A 3 16.48 -6.35 4.99
CA VAL A 3 17.79 -5.83 4.53
C VAL A 3 18.62 -5.34 5.70
N LEU A 4 17.95 -4.75 6.69
CA LEU A 4 18.56 -4.22 7.89
C LEU A 4 19.23 -5.26 8.79
N ALA A 5 18.65 -6.45 8.92
CA ALA A 5 19.24 -7.53 9.71
C ALA A 5 20.62 -7.97 9.17
N LYS A 6 20.96 -7.65 7.91
CA LYS A 6 22.27 -7.91 7.32
C LYS A 6 23.35 -6.95 7.84
N TYR A 7 22.97 -5.75 8.29
CA TYR A 7 23.89 -4.65 8.61
C TYR A 7 23.88 -4.25 10.09
N GLN A 8 23.19 -5.01 10.95
CA GLN A 8 22.89 -4.70 12.36
C GLN A 8 24.10 -4.54 13.31
N ARG A 9 25.33 -4.56 12.80
CA ARG A 9 26.58 -4.39 13.55
C ARG A 9 27.66 -3.68 12.73
N LEU A 10 27.26 -3.10 11.60
CA LEU A 10 28.18 -2.35 10.77
C LEU A 10 28.47 -1.02 11.47
N GLU A 11 29.76 -0.75 11.67
CA GLU A 11 30.27 0.47 12.27
C GLU A 11 31.27 1.10 11.31
N ALA A 12 31.24 2.42 11.19
CA ALA A 12 32.18 3.15 10.35
C ALA A 12 32.58 4.48 11.00
N GLU A 13 33.77 4.95 10.65
CA GLU A 13 34.22 6.29 11.00
C GLU A 13 33.53 7.33 10.10
N ALA A 14 33.13 8.44 10.71
CA ALA A 14 32.53 9.57 10.03
C ALA A 14 32.88 10.88 10.74
N ILE A 15 32.64 11.99 10.06
CA ILE A 15 32.76 13.33 10.62
C ILE A 15 31.36 13.90 10.78
N TRP A 16 30.96 14.18 12.00
CA TRP A 16 29.67 14.79 12.31
C TRP A 16 29.83 16.27 12.64
N ARG A 17 28.85 17.05 12.20
CA ARG A 17 28.74 18.47 12.45
C ARG A 17 27.29 18.81 12.81
N PRO A 18 27.02 19.36 14.00
CA PRO A 18 25.66 19.74 14.41
C PRO A 18 25.11 20.95 13.65
N ASP A 19 25.94 21.98 13.46
CA ASP A 19 25.60 23.22 12.76
C ASP A 19 26.75 23.63 11.83
N PRO A 20 26.51 24.28 10.67
CA PRO A 20 27.56 24.79 9.78
C PRO A 20 28.74 25.49 10.46
N GLU A 21 28.46 26.26 11.52
CA GLU A 21 29.46 27.02 12.30
C GLU A 21 30.14 26.19 13.41
N ASP A 22 29.57 25.03 13.74
CA ASP A 22 30.11 24.15 14.77
C ASP A 22 31.31 23.34 14.28
N GLN A 23 32.13 22.97 15.26
CA GLN A 23 33.32 22.17 15.00
C GLN A 23 32.96 20.78 14.46
N ARG A 24 33.72 20.35 13.44
CA ARG A 24 33.69 18.97 12.93
C ARG A 24 34.22 18.03 14.00
N ARG A 25 33.46 16.98 14.32
CA ARG A 25 33.83 15.98 15.33
C ARG A 25 33.96 14.62 14.66
N ASP A 26 35.05 13.93 14.95
CA ASP A 26 35.20 12.53 14.56
C ASP A 26 34.23 11.68 15.39
N VAL A 27 33.48 10.83 14.71
CA VAL A 27 32.44 10.00 15.29
C VAL A 27 32.47 8.59 14.70
N ILE A 28 31.91 7.66 15.46
CA ILE A 28 31.58 6.31 14.99
C ILE A 28 30.08 6.26 14.75
N VAL A 29 29.70 5.81 13.56
CA VAL A 29 28.31 5.59 13.18
C VAL A 29 27.98 4.11 13.16
N SER A 30 26.81 3.74 13.66
CA SER A 30 26.34 2.35 13.65
C SER A 30 24.90 2.22 13.21
N ILE A 31 24.61 1.16 12.44
CA ILE A 31 23.25 0.85 11.95
C ILE A 31 22.54 -0.08 12.94
N GLY A 32 21.42 0.39 13.50
CA GLY A 32 20.51 -0.40 14.35
C GLY A 32 19.26 -0.88 13.59
N ASP A 33 18.14 -1.02 14.32
CA ASP A 33 16.86 -1.55 13.82
C ASP A 33 15.97 -0.55 13.05
N ALA A 34 16.15 0.75 13.29
CA ALA A 34 15.50 1.80 12.49
C ALA A 34 16.27 3.13 12.59
N THR A 35 17.46 3.09 13.19
CA THR A 35 18.21 4.25 13.63
C THR A 35 19.65 4.13 13.20
N LEU A 36 20.22 5.26 12.78
CA LEU A 36 21.66 5.45 12.66
C LEU A 36 22.13 6.13 13.94
N THR A 37 22.92 5.42 14.74
CA THR A 37 23.45 5.96 16.00
C THR A 37 24.78 6.64 15.71
N ILE A 38 24.99 7.83 16.27
CA ILE A 38 26.21 8.62 16.14
C ILE A 38 26.84 8.70 17.52
N GLY A 39 28.02 8.11 17.69
CA GLY A 39 28.77 8.08 18.93
C GLY A 39 30.15 8.71 18.81
N ALA A 40 30.68 9.23 19.92
CA ALA A 40 32.08 9.60 20.01
C ALA A 40 32.98 8.34 20.01
N PRO A 41 34.26 8.45 19.64
CA PRO A 41 35.22 7.33 19.68
C PRO A 41 35.40 6.70 21.07
N ASN A 42 35.04 7.42 22.14
CA ASN A 42 35.07 6.92 23.51
C ASN A 42 33.81 6.11 23.90
N GLY A 43 32.91 5.83 22.95
CA GLY A 43 31.67 5.08 23.18
C GLY A 43 30.49 5.92 23.71
N THR A 44 30.64 7.24 23.84
CA THR A 44 29.54 8.11 24.29
C THR A 44 28.58 8.38 23.13
N ALA A 45 27.29 8.07 23.27
CA ALA A 45 26.29 8.43 22.29
C ALA A 45 26.13 9.97 22.20
N ILE A 46 26.23 10.53 21.00
CA ILE A 46 26.10 11.97 20.73
C ILE A 46 24.71 12.28 20.19
N SER A 47 24.29 11.58 19.14
CA SER A 47 23.03 11.82 18.44
C SER A 47 22.50 10.52 17.84
N HIS A 48 21.21 10.50 17.49
CA HIS A 48 20.58 9.39 16.78
C HIS A 48 19.70 9.93 15.66
N TRP A 49 19.82 9.34 14.47
CA TRP A 49 18.99 9.70 13.33
C TRP A 49 18.05 8.57 12.97
N SER A 50 16.82 8.91 12.59
CA SER A 50 15.88 7.94 12.03
C SER A 50 16.32 7.61 10.61
N LEU A 51 16.73 6.36 10.34
CA LEU A 51 17.15 5.90 9.01
C LEU A 51 16.20 6.30 7.87
N PRO A 52 14.85 6.16 7.99
CA PRO A 52 13.94 6.57 6.91
C PRO A 52 13.94 8.06 6.59
N ALA A 53 14.44 8.92 7.49
CA ALA A 53 14.50 10.37 7.31
C ALA A 53 15.86 10.85 6.79
N ILE A 54 16.85 9.95 6.65
CA ILE A 54 18.19 10.33 6.20
C ILE A 54 18.17 10.62 4.70
N GLU A 55 18.77 11.74 4.31
CA GLU A 55 18.89 12.16 2.92
C GLU A 55 20.37 12.34 2.55
N ARG A 56 20.74 11.91 1.34
CA ARG A 56 22.07 12.14 0.77
C ARG A 56 22.08 13.48 0.05
N ARG A 57 22.92 14.43 0.49
CA ARG A 57 23.01 15.78 -0.09
C ARG A 57 23.88 15.87 -1.35
N ASN A 58 24.85 14.96 -1.52
CA ASN A 58 25.80 14.95 -2.64
C ASN A 58 25.85 13.59 -3.37
N PRO A 59 24.75 13.16 -4.02
CA PRO A 59 24.74 11.92 -4.78
C PRO A 59 25.85 11.92 -5.85
N GLY A 60 26.61 10.82 -5.93
CA GLY A 60 27.73 10.67 -6.88
C GLY A 60 29.05 11.32 -6.47
N GLN A 61 29.12 12.01 -5.33
CA GLN A 61 30.36 12.60 -4.80
C GLN A 61 30.81 11.92 -3.50
N ARG A 62 32.12 11.97 -3.24
CA ARG A 62 32.78 11.44 -2.04
C ARG A 62 33.62 12.55 -1.37
N PRO A 63 33.70 12.60 -0.03
CA PRO A 63 32.96 11.78 0.94
C PRO A 63 31.45 12.04 0.86
N ALA A 64 30.64 11.03 1.18
CA ALA A 64 29.19 11.15 1.15
C ALA A 64 28.70 12.01 2.31
N LEU A 65 27.82 12.97 2.01
CA LEU A 65 27.19 13.90 2.94
C LEU A 65 25.75 13.46 3.17
N PHE A 66 25.43 13.15 4.42
CA PHE A 66 24.10 12.80 4.88
C PHE A 66 23.57 13.83 5.88
N THR A 67 22.24 13.98 5.93
CA THR A 67 21.55 14.88 6.85
C THR A 67 20.27 14.23 7.38
N PRO A 68 19.84 14.50 8.63
CA PRO A 68 18.58 14.02 9.16
C PRO A 68 17.43 14.90 8.64
N GLY A 69 17.04 14.67 7.38
CA GLY A 69 15.98 15.41 6.69
C GLY A 69 16.41 16.78 6.16
N ALA A 70 15.60 17.36 5.28
CA ALA A 70 15.94 18.58 4.53
C ALA A 70 16.08 19.86 5.39
N ASP A 71 15.42 19.94 6.54
CA ASP A 71 15.31 21.15 7.37
C ASP A 71 16.30 21.21 8.55
N THR A 72 17.22 20.24 8.66
CA THR A 72 18.19 20.21 9.76
C THR A 72 19.56 20.67 9.32
N PRO A 73 20.29 21.44 10.16
CA PRO A 73 21.65 21.87 9.87
C PRO A 73 22.68 20.76 10.08
N GLU A 74 22.28 19.68 10.74
CA GLU A 74 23.14 18.54 11.06
C GLU A 74 23.63 17.83 9.79
N THR A 75 24.92 17.53 9.76
CA THR A 75 25.59 16.92 8.61
C THR A 75 26.54 15.82 9.08
N LEU A 76 26.55 14.72 8.34
CA LEU A 76 27.43 13.58 8.54
C LEU A 76 28.19 13.30 7.25
N GLU A 77 29.50 13.45 7.30
CA GLU A 77 30.44 13.15 6.21
C GLU A 77 31.01 11.74 6.45
N MET A 78 30.86 10.83 5.48
CA MET A 78 31.41 9.48 5.58
C MET A 78 32.11 9.05 4.29
N ALA A 79 33.21 8.33 4.43
CA ALA A 79 34.02 7.83 3.31
C ALA A 79 33.94 6.31 3.13
N ASP A 80 33.41 5.58 4.11
CA ASP A 80 33.31 4.12 4.08
C ASP A 80 32.26 3.65 3.07
N ASP A 81 32.70 2.92 2.04
CA ASP A 81 31.84 2.49 0.95
C ASP A 81 30.78 1.46 1.39
N GLU A 82 31.13 0.56 2.32
CA GLU A 82 30.20 -0.48 2.81
C GLU A 82 29.05 0.14 3.60
N MET A 83 29.34 1.10 4.48
CA MET A 83 28.36 1.86 5.25
C MET A 83 27.46 2.69 4.33
N ILE A 84 28.03 3.35 3.32
CA ILE A 84 27.26 4.14 2.35
C ILE A 84 26.30 3.23 1.57
N GLU A 85 26.79 2.11 1.06
CA GLU A 85 25.97 1.13 0.35
C GLU A 85 24.87 0.55 1.25
N ALA A 86 25.16 0.28 2.52
CA ALA A 86 24.19 -0.21 3.49
C ALA A 86 23.05 0.80 3.70
N ILE A 87 23.39 2.07 3.93
CA ILE A 87 22.39 3.15 4.10
C ILE A 87 21.55 3.28 2.83
N GLU A 88 22.15 3.31 1.66
CA GLU A 88 21.42 3.41 0.39
C GLU A 88 20.53 2.20 0.12
N ALA A 89 20.98 1.00 0.43
CA ALA A 89 20.18 -0.22 0.31
C ALA A 89 18.96 -0.19 1.23
N VAL A 90 19.13 0.29 2.46
CA VAL A 90 18.04 0.46 3.44
C VAL A 90 17.06 1.53 2.97
N LEU A 91 17.55 2.71 2.56
CA LEU A 91 16.71 3.78 2.02
C LEU A 91 15.93 3.30 0.80
N LYS A 92 16.57 2.58 -0.13
CA LYS A 92 15.90 2.00 -1.29
C LYS A 92 14.84 0.98 -0.90
N ALA A 93 15.08 0.17 0.12
CA ALA A 93 14.10 -0.80 0.62
C ALA A 93 12.89 -0.12 1.28
N ILE A 94 13.11 0.99 2.00
CA ILE A 94 12.05 1.80 2.63
C ILE A 94 11.21 2.52 1.56
N HIS A 95 11.86 3.18 0.60
CA HIS A 95 11.18 3.90 -0.48
C HIS A 95 10.52 2.97 -1.51
N ARG A 96 10.92 1.70 -1.54
CA ARG A 96 10.25 0.68 -2.35
C ARG A 96 8.88 0.41 -1.75
N GLN A 97 7.89 1.20 -2.20
CA GLN A 97 6.48 0.96 -1.92
C GLN A 97 6.17 -0.52 -2.10
N PRO A 98 5.62 -1.21 -1.08
CA PRO A 98 5.06 -2.53 -1.32
C PRO A 98 3.98 -2.36 -2.38
N GLY A 99 4.21 -2.92 -3.56
CA GLY A 99 3.29 -2.83 -4.68
C GLY A 99 1.90 -3.24 -4.21
N GLN A 100 0.95 -2.31 -4.32
CA GLN A 100 -0.43 -2.51 -3.89
C GLN A 100 -0.97 -3.75 -4.61
N SER A 101 -1.27 -4.82 -3.87
CA SER A 101 -1.88 -6.03 -4.40
C SER A 101 -3.37 -5.79 -4.72
N GLY A 102 -3.64 -4.85 -5.63
CA GLY A 102 -4.98 -4.42 -6.02
C GLY A 102 -5.86 -5.53 -6.61
N ARG A 103 -5.25 -6.66 -7.00
CA ARG A 103 -5.95 -7.84 -7.54
C ARG A 103 -6.88 -8.49 -6.51
N LEU A 104 -6.46 -8.59 -5.24
CA LEU A 104 -7.30 -9.19 -4.19
C LEU A 104 -8.50 -8.30 -3.88
N ARG A 105 -8.27 -6.98 -3.81
CA ARG A 105 -9.33 -6.00 -3.60
C ARG A 105 -10.33 -5.98 -4.76
N ALA A 106 -9.84 -6.07 -6.00
CA ALA A 106 -10.69 -6.19 -7.18
C ALA A 106 -11.54 -7.46 -7.16
N LEU A 107 -10.96 -8.61 -6.77
CA LEU A 107 -11.69 -9.88 -6.67
C LEU A 107 -12.78 -9.83 -5.59
N LEU A 108 -12.46 -9.26 -4.41
CA LEU A 108 -13.41 -9.11 -3.31
C LEU A 108 -14.59 -8.18 -3.65
N ILE A 109 -14.40 -7.21 -4.55
CA ILE A 109 -15.48 -6.32 -5.02
C ILE A 109 -16.26 -6.97 -6.18
N ALA A 110 -15.57 -7.63 -7.12
CA ALA A 110 -16.22 -8.21 -8.30
C ALA A 110 -17.17 -9.37 -7.95
N LEU A 111 -16.81 -10.19 -6.96
CA LEU A 111 -17.59 -11.36 -6.57
C LEU A 111 -19.02 -11.02 -6.07
N PRO A 112 -19.22 -10.11 -5.09
CA PRO A 112 -20.57 -9.74 -4.65
C PRO A 112 -21.35 -9.00 -5.74
N VAL A 113 -20.70 -8.17 -6.55
CA VAL A 113 -21.36 -7.48 -7.68
C VAL A 113 -21.90 -8.50 -8.68
N LEU A 114 -21.10 -9.49 -9.05
CA LEU A 114 -21.51 -10.56 -9.96
C LEU A 114 -22.67 -11.38 -9.36
N ALA A 115 -22.63 -11.69 -8.07
CA ALA A 115 -23.70 -12.40 -7.38
C ALA A 115 -25.04 -11.64 -7.42
N VAL A 116 -25.01 -10.32 -7.19
CA VAL A 116 -26.20 -9.46 -7.27
C VAL A 116 -26.76 -9.42 -8.69
N VAL A 117 -25.91 -9.29 -9.71
CA VAL A 117 -26.33 -9.29 -11.12
C VAL A 117 -27.00 -10.60 -11.50
N LEU A 118 -26.43 -11.74 -11.10
CA LEU A 118 -27.02 -13.06 -11.38
C LEU A 118 -28.35 -13.26 -10.64
N ALA A 119 -28.44 -12.85 -9.37
CA ALA A 119 -29.67 -12.91 -8.60
C ALA A 119 -30.78 -12.06 -9.24
N ALA A 120 -30.45 -10.84 -9.69
CA ALA A 120 -31.38 -9.98 -10.40
C ALA A 120 -31.84 -10.61 -11.72
N ALA A 121 -30.93 -11.13 -12.54
CA ALA A 121 -31.25 -11.76 -13.81
C ALA A 121 -32.20 -12.97 -13.66
N MET A 122 -32.06 -13.75 -12.58
CA MET A 122 -32.93 -14.91 -12.31
C MET A 122 -34.30 -14.51 -11.72
N TRP A 123 -34.38 -13.44 -10.93
CA TRP A 123 -35.59 -13.08 -10.20
C TRP A 123 -36.50 -12.07 -10.92
N LEU A 124 -35.91 -11.14 -11.67
CA LEU A 124 -36.63 -10.05 -12.34
C LEU A 124 -37.72 -10.53 -13.33
N PRO A 125 -37.50 -11.57 -14.17
CA PRO A 125 -38.53 -12.06 -15.10
C PRO A 125 -39.78 -12.59 -14.38
N GLY A 126 -39.56 -13.29 -13.27
CA GLY A 126 -40.63 -13.82 -12.41
C GLY A 126 -41.38 -12.73 -11.65
N ALA A 127 -40.69 -11.66 -11.25
CA ALA A 127 -41.31 -10.52 -10.56
C ALA A 127 -42.18 -9.67 -11.50
N ILE A 128 -41.68 -9.39 -12.71
CA ILE A 128 -42.42 -8.64 -13.73
C ILE A 128 -43.70 -9.39 -14.11
N THR A 129 -43.61 -10.69 -14.38
CA THR A 129 -44.79 -11.51 -14.73
C THR A 129 -45.82 -11.57 -13.61
N ARG A 130 -45.38 -11.69 -12.36
CA ARG A 130 -46.29 -11.73 -11.19
C ARG A 130 -46.97 -10.39 -10.94
N TYR A 131 -46.26 -9.28 -11.17
CA TYR A 131 -46.82 -7.93 -11.09
C TYR A 131 -47.87 -7.70 -12.19
N THR A 132 -47.59 -8.05 -13.44
CA THR A 132 -48.57 -7.97 -14.53
C THR A 132 -49.78 -8.87 -14.27
N ALA A 133 -49.59 -10.07 -13.73
CA ALA A 133 -50.70 -10.99 -13.39
C ALA A 133 -51.62 -10.47 -12.27
N SER A 134 -51.07 -9.68 -11.33
CA SER A 134 -51.86 -9.01 -10.29
C SER A 134 -52.67 -7.81 -10.79
N LEU A 135 -52.31 -7.24 -11.94
CA LEU A 135 -53.05 -6.15 -12.57
C LEU A 135 -54.18 -6.63 -13.50
N VAL A 136 -54.33 -7.95 -13.71
CA VAL A 136 -55.43 -8.51 -14.51
C VAL A 136 -56.72 -8.57 -13.66
N PRO A 137 -57.77 -7.80 -14.00
CA PRO A 137 -59.05 -7.86 -13.30
C PRO A 137 -59.70 -9.24 -13.47
N GLU A 138 -60.37 -9.76 -12.44
CA GLU A 138 -61.01 -11.08 -12.49
C GLU A 138 -62.02 -11.23 -13.65
N GLY A 139 -62.64 -10.12 -14.08
CA GLY A 139 -63.52 -10.08 -15.25
C GLY A 139 -62.85 -10.54 -16.55
N ALA A 140 -61.58 -10.20 -16.77
CA ALA A 140 -60.85 -10.62 -17.98
C ALA A 140 -60.49 -12.12 -17.95
N ARG A 141 -60.25 -12.69 -16.76
CA ARG A 141 -59.99 -14.13 -16.59
C ARG A 141 -61.23 -14.96 -16.90
N ALA A 142 -62.41 -14.49 -16.47
CA ALA A 142 -63.68 -15.15 -16.75
C ALA A 142 -64.01 -15.13 -18.25
N GLU A 143 -63.77 -14.01 -18.93
CA GLU A 143 -64.04 -13.83 -20.36
C GLU A 143 -63.10 -14.65 -21.26
N ILE A 144 -61.83 -14.79 -20.88
CA ILE A 144 -60.88 -15.68 -21.57
C ILE A 144 -61.26 -17.15 -21.33
N GLY A 145 -61.68 -17.49 -20.11
CA GLY A 145 -62.11 -18.85 -19.75
C GLY A 145 -63.36 -19.30 -20.51
N THR A 146 -64.34 -18.40 -20.71
CA THR A 146 -65.54 -18.71 -21.51
C THR A 146 -65.21 -18.82 -22.98
N ARG A 147 -64.40 -17.91 -23.55
CA ARG A 147 -63.95 -18.01 -24.95
C ARG A 147 -63.18 -19.30 -25.24
N LEU A 148 -62.27 -19.69 -24.35
CA LEU A 148 -61.48 -20.92 -24.53
C LEU A 148 -62.36 -22.17 -24.46
N ARG A 149 -63.37 -22.19 -23.57
CA ARG A 149 -64.32 -23.29 -23.45
C ARG A 149 -65.23 -23.40 -24.67
N ASP A 150 -65.69 -22.27 -25.21
CA ASP A 150 -66.50 -22.25 -26.44
C ASP A 150 -65.69 -22.71 -27.67
N GLU A 151 -64.41 -22.33 -27.75
CA GLU A 151 -63.52 -22.78 -28.82
C GLU A 151 -63.22 -24.29 -28.73
N VAL A 152 -62.92 -24.79 -27.53
CA VAL A 152 -62.73 -26.22 -27.30
C VAL A 152 -64.00 -27.00 -27.63
N ARG A 153 -65.17 -26.52 -27.19
CA ARG A 153 -66.46 -27.16 -27.47
C ARG A 153 -66.77 -27.18 -28.98
N ARG A 154 -66.41 -26.13 -29.72
CA ARG A 154 -66.50 -26.10 -31.19
C ARG A 154 -65.58 -27.11 -31.87
N LEU A 155 -64.39 -27.34 -31.34
CA LEU A 155 -63.41 -28.24 -31.92
C LEU A 155 -63.65 -29.71 -31.55
N THR A 156 -64.24 -29.98 -30.38
CA THR A 156 -64.47 -31.35 -29.90
C THR A 156 -65.87 -31.89 -30.17
N GLY A 157 -66.86 -31.04 -30.49
CA GLY A 157 -68.25 -31.44 -30.77
C GLY A 157 -69.03 -31.81 -29.52
#